data_AF-A0A2V6I640-F1
#
_entry.id   AF-A0A2V6I640-F1
#
_cell.length_a   1.000
_cell.length_b   1.000
_cell.length_c   1.000
_cell.angle_alpha   90.00
_cell.angle_beta   90.00
_cell.angle_gamma   90.00
#
_symmetry.space_group_name_H-M   'P 1'
#
loop_
_entity.id
_entity.type
_entity.pdbx_description
1 polymer ?
#
loop_
_entity_poly.entity_id
_entity_poly.type
_entity_poly.pdbx_seq_one_letter_code
_entity_poly.pdbx_strand_id
1 'polypeptide(L)'
;MIKAIFFDAVGTLFYLTRTVGHHYALVGSEVGLTLDARQLDRAFYSAWKKMPFRAAIDGPRANDDKDWWHQLVDLVLDQIAPSLSQFDRDNFFEIAYEHFAEAGVWELYPDVPGILEQLQPRFQLAVLSSFDGRLRFILQHLGISRFFTHIFLSSEIGADKPDLEIYRRALRLIDLKPNEVLHVGDDPERDWKAATAAGLSIFQLNRPKNSLRDLVKWVGRDSNPEPTP
;
A
#
# COMPACT_ATOMS: atom_id res chain seq x y z
N MET A 1 -16.26 15.06 14.44
CA MET A 1 -15.40 15.90 13.59
C MET A 1 -14.15 15.11 13.28
N ILE A 2 -13.71 15.09 12.01
CA ILE A 2 -12.50 14.37 11.61
C ILE A 2 -11.26 15.08 12.17
N LYS A 3 -10.34 14.30 12.74
CA LYS A 3 -9.06 14.74 13.32
C LYS A 3 -7.85 14.17 12.57
N ALA A 4 -7.98 12.96 12.03
CA ALA A 4 -6.92 12.30 11.28
C ALA A 4 -7.41 11.76 9.93
N ILE A 5 -6.47 11.67 8.98
CA ILE A 5 -6.70 11.05 7.68
C ILE A 5 -5.68 9.93 7.49
N PHE A 6 -6.19 8.71 7.28
CA PHE A 6 -5.41 7.55 6.89
C PHE A 6 -5.41 7.42 5.38
N PHE A 7 -4.23 7.29 4.79
CA PHE A 7 -4.05 7.03 3.37
C PHE A 7 -3.53 5.61 3.17
N ASP A 8 -4.15 4.87 2.24
CA ASP A 8 -3.42 3.77 1.61
C ASP A 8 -2.24 4.31 0.77
N ALA A 9 -1.29 3.45 0.43
CA ALA A 9 -0.07 3.82 -0.27
C ALA A 9 -0.16 3.64 -1.79
N VAL A 10 -0.10 2.39 -2.27
CA VAL A 10 -0.03 2.06 -3.71
C VAL A 10 -1.40 2.18 -4.35
N GLY A 11 -1.52 2.93 -5.45
CA GLY A 11 -2.81 3.23 -6.10
C GLY A 11 -3.49 4.48 -5.55
N THR A 12 -3.09 4.90 -4.35
CA THR A 12 -3.60 6.09 -3.66
C THR A 12 -2.63 7.29 -3.72
N LEU A 13 -1.42 7.13 -3.19
CA LEU A 13 -0.38 8.17 -3.12
C LEU A 13 0.64 8.07 -4.27
N PHE A 14 0.97 6.85 -4.70
CA PHE A 14 1.92 6.60 -5.77
C PHE A 14 1.60 5.30 -6.51
N TYR A 15 2.25 5.10 -7.64
CA TYR A 15 2.06 3.94 -8.52
C TYR A 15 3.41 3.44 -9.04
N LEU A 16 3.44 2.20 -9.53
CA LEU A 16 4.61 1.64 -10.21
C LEU A 16 4.77 2.28 -11.60
N THR A 17 5.98 2.71 -11.93
CA THR A 17 6.27 3.35 -13.22
C THR A 17 6.14 2.39 -14.41
N ARG A 18 6.32 1.08 -14.16
CA ARG A 18 6.08 -0.01 -15.12
C ARG A 18 5.30 -1.14 -14.44
N THR A 19 4.92 -2.16 -15.22
CA THR A 19 4.24 -3.32 -14.66
C THR A 19 5.18 -4.16 -13.80
N VAL A 20 4.64 -4.97 -12.88
CA VAL A 20 5.46 -5.85 -12.03
C VAL A 20 6.29 -6.80 -12.89
N GLY A 21 5.68 -7.36 -13.95
CA GLY A 21 6.40 -8.23 -14.87
C GLY A 21 7.55 -7.56 -15.61
N HIS A 22 7.49 -6.25 -15.86
CA HIS A 22 8.62 -5.50 -16.44
C HIS A 22 9.79 -5.43 -15.46
N HIS A 23 9.53 -5.05 -14.21
CA HIS A 23 10.55 -4.99 -13.16
C HIS A 23 11.16 -6.38 -12.88
N TYR A 24 10.34 -7.43 -12.84
CA TYR A 24 10.83 -8.81 -12.73
C TYR A 24 11.69 -9.24 -13.93
N ALA A 25 11.35 -8.84 -15.15
CA ALA A 25 12.17 -9.16 -16.32
C ALA A 25 13.52 -8.43 -16.30
N LEU A 26 13.53 -7.18 -15.82
CA LEU A 26 14.76 -6.40 -15.62
C LEU A 26 15.68 -7.11 -14.62
N VAL A 27 15.16 -7.41 -13.42
CA VAL A 27 15.90 -8.16 -12.39
C VAL A 27 16.37 -9.51 -12.91
N GLY A 28 15.51 -10.23 -13.64
CA GLY A 28 15.85 -11.49 -14.29
C GLY A 28 17.11 -11.36 -15.14
N SER A 29 17.20 -10.31 -15.97
CA SER A 29 18.36 -10.09 -16.81
C SER A 29 19.66 -9.81 -16.03
N GLU A 30 19.57 -9.14 -14.88
CA GLU A 30 20.71 -8.86 -14.00
C GLU A 30 21.28 -10.13 -13.37
N VAL A 31 20.41 -11.11 -13.07
CA VAL A 31 20.80 -12.42 -12.54
C VAL A 31 21.01 -13.47 -13.64
N GLY A 32 21.09 -13.08 -14.91
CA GLY A 32 21.40 -13.97 -16.04
C GLY A 32 20.21 -14.79 -16.56
N LEU A 33 18.99 -14.42 -16.21
CA LEU A 33 17.75 -15.05 -16.66
C LEU A 33 17.08 -14.24 -17.78
N THR A 34 16.59 -14.93 -18.81
CA THR A 34 15.78 -14.32 -19.88
C THR A 34 14.31 -14.66 -19.63
N LEU A 35 13.57 -13.74 -19.02
CA LEU A 35 12.16 -13.92 -18.66
C LEU A 35 11.27 -12.93 -19.43
N ASP A 36 10.14 -13.39 -19.97
CA ASP A 36 9.21 -12.52 -20.71
C ASP A 36 8.36 -11.68 -19.75
N ALA A 37 8.47 -10.35 -19.85
CA ALA A 37 7.78 -9.41 -18.96
C ALA A 37 6.25 -9.58 -18.96
N ARG A 38 5.64 -9.89 -20.11
CA ARG A 38 4.18 -10.06 -20.20
C ARG A 38 3.72 -11.35 -19.54
N GLN A 39 4.50 -12.41 -19.64
CA GLN A 39 4.27 -13.68 -18.96
C GLN A 39 4.42 -13.53 -17.45
N LEU A 40 5.49 -12.87 -16.99
CA LEU A 40 5.71 -12.55 -15.58
C LEU A 40 4.54 -11.75 -15.00
N ASP A 41 4.05 -10.75 -15.72
CA ASP A 41 2.93 -9.92 -15.26
C ASP A 41 1.64 -10.73 -15.10
N ARG A 42 1.32 -11.59 -16.07
CA ARG A 42 0.18 -12.52 -15.96
C ARG A 42 0.35 -13.50 -14.80
N ALA A 43 1.55 -14.04 -14.63
CA ALA A 43 1.86 -14.96 -13.54
C ALA A 43 1.77 -14.28 -12.17
N PHE A 44 2.19 -13.02 -12.04
CA PHE A 44 2.03 -12.21 -10.83
C PHE A 44 0.57 -12.06 -10.45
N TYR A 45 -0.31 -11.63 -11.36
CA TYR A 45 -1.74 -11.51 -11.05
C TYR A 45 -2.41 -12.85 -10.73
N SER A 46 -1.93 -13.93 -11.35
CA SER A 46 -2.35 -15.31 -11.03
C SER A 46 -1.91 -15.71 -9.62
N ALA A 47 -0.65 -15.45 -9.25
CA ALA A 47 -0.10 -15.72 -7.93
C ALA A 47 -0.78 -14.88 -6.84
N TRP A 48 -0.97 -13.58 -7.07
CA TRP A 48 -1.65 -12.65 -6.15
C TRP A 48 -3.05 -13.13 -5.75
N LYS A 49 -3.81 -13.71 -6.68
CA LYS A 49 -5.14 -14.29 -6.41
C LYS A 49 -5.09 -15.58 -5.59
N LYS A 50 -3.97 -16.31 -5.64
CA LYS A 50 -3.76 -17.55 -4.89
C LYS A 50 -3.17 -17.31 -3.51
N MET A 51 -2.56 -16.16 -3.27
CA MET A 51 -1.97 -15.84 -1.97
C MET A 51 -3.05 -15.89 -0.88
N PRO A 52 -2.78 -16.61 0.22
CA PRO A 52 -3.74 -16.72 1.31
C PRO A 52 -3.89 -15.38 2.03
N PHE A 53 -5.09 -15.18 2.58
CA PHE A 53 -5.30 -14.13 3.56
C PHE A 53 -4.43 -14.40 4.80
N ARG A 54 -3.76 -13.36 5.31
CA ARG A 54 -2.96 -13.43 6.53
C ARG A 54 -3.82 -13.03 7.74
N ALA A 55 -4.23 -14.01 8.54
CA ALA A 55 -4.98 -13.77 9.77
C ALA A 55 -4.19 -12.89 10.74
N ALA A 56 -4.86 -11.97 11.44
CA ALA A 56 -4.21 -11.12 12.44
C ALA A 56 -3.51 -11.96 13.53
N ILE A 57 -2.30 -11.54 13.90
CA ILE A 57 -1.53 -12.09 15.03
C ILE A 57 -1.14 -10.96 15.97
N ASP A 58 -0.64 -11.26 17.17
CA ASP A 58 -0.15 -10.21 18.06
C ASP A 58 1.31 -9.85 17.75
N GLY A 59 1.56 -8.54 17.61
CA GLY A 59 2.89 -8.00 17.32
C GLY A 59 3.34 -8.16 15.87
N PRO A 60 4.59 -7.80 15.56
CA PRO A 60 5.16 -7.93 14.23
C PRO A 60 5.21 -9.39 13.81
N ARG A 61 4.90 -9.66 12.54
CA ARG A 61 5.08 -11.00 11.96
C ARG A 61 6.58 -11.24 11.75
N ALA A 62 7.06 -12.41 12.19
CA ALA A 62 8.46 -12.80 11.97
C ALA A 62 8.75 -12.85 10.47
N ASN A 63 9.86 -12.23 10.03
CA ASN A 63 10.31 -12.15 8.63
C ASN A 63 9.28 -11.62 7.61
N ASP A 64 8.25 -10.91 8.06
CA ASP A 64 7.11 -10.55 7.19
C ASP A 64 7.43 -9.50 6.14
N ASP A 65 8.60 -8.89 6.26
CA ASP A 65 9.15 -8.07 5.21
C ASP A 65 9.35 -8.88 3.92
N LYS A 66 9.82 -10.14 4.02
CA LYS A 66 10.26 -10.93 2.86
C LYS A 66 9.45 -12.20 2.63
N ASP A 67 9.09 -12.97 3.66
CA ASP A 67 8.55 -14.33 3.48
C ASP A 67 7.28 -14.39 2.60
N TRP A 68 6.35 -13.45 2.81
CA TRP A 68 5.13 -13.40 2.01
C TRP A 68 5.41 -13.06 0.55
N TRP A 69 6.32 -12.10 0.30
CA TRP A 69 6.74 -11.73 -1.04
C TRP A 69 7.56 -12.84 -1.70
N HIS A 70 8.38 -13.56 -0.94
CA HIS A 70 9.16 -14.69 -1.42
C HIS A 70 8.21 -15.79 -1.89
N GLN A 71 7.23 -16.18 -1.07
CA GLN A 71 6.20 -17.15 -1.46
C GLN A 71 5.43 -16.70 -2.72
N LEU A 72 5.09 -15.41 -2.82
CA LEU A 72 4.43 -14.89 -4.02
C LEU A 72 5.33 -15.03 -5.24
N VAL A 73 6.62 -14.67 -5.14
CA VAL A 73 7.59 -14.77 -6.23
C VAL A 73 7.82 -16.22 -6.63
N ASP A 74 7.86 -17.15 -5.68
CA ASP A 74 7.93 -18.58 -5.97
C ASP A 74 6.73 -19.06 -6.80
N LEU A 75 5.51 -18.64 -6.46
CA LEU A 75 4.31 -18.95 -7.26
C LEU A 75 4.37 -18.36 -8.67
N VAL A 76 5.07 -17.23 -8.87
CA VAL A 76 5.33 -16.65 -10.19
C VAL A 76 6.35 -17.50 -10.94
N LEU A 77 7.48 -17.82 -10.33
CA LEU A 77 8.56 -18.58 -10.95
C LEU A 77 8.14 -20.03 -11.24
N ASP A 78 7.24 -20.63 -10.45
CA ASP A 78 6.65 -21.94 -10.76
C ASP A 78 5.87 -21.95 -12.08
N GLN A 79 5.27 -20.82 -12.46
CA GLN A 79 4.53 -20.69 -13.72
C GLN A 79 5.45 -20.39 -14.90
N ILE A 80 6.54 -19.66 -14.69
CA ILE A 80 7.36 -19.09 -15.78
C ILE A 80 8.68 -19.82 -15.99
N ALA A 81 9.30 -20.29 -14.90
CA ALA A 81 10.63 -20.89 -14.91
C ALA A 81 10.71 -22.05 -13.88
N PRO A 82 9.86 -23.08 -14.00
CA PRO A 82 9.76 -24.14 -12.98
C PRO A 82 11.06 -24.94 -12.78
N SER A 83 11.95 -24.95 -13.79
CA SER A 83 13.23 -25.64 -13.75
C SER A 83 14.35 -24.89 -13.05
N LEU A 84 14.13 -23.65 -12.58
CA LEU A 84 15.13 -22.91 -11.82
C LEU A 84 15.45 -23.61 -10.51
N SER A 85 16.75 -23.66 -10.18
CA SER A 85 17.19 -24.16 -8.89
C SER A 85 16.69 -23.26 -7.75
N GLN A 86 16.59 -23.79 -6.53
CA GLN A 86 16.21 -22.97 -5.38
C GLN A 86 17.18 -21.81 -5.17
N PHE A 87 18.48 -22.04 -5.39
CA PHE A 87 19.50 -21.00 -5.29
C PHE A 87 19.24 -19.83 -6.26
N ASP A 88 18.88 -20.12 -7.51
CA ASP A 88 18.59 -19.07 -8.49
C ASP A 88 17.30 -18.33 -8.18
N ARG A 89 16.30 -19.03 -7.63
CA ARG A 89 15.03 -18.44 -7.18
C ARG A 89 15.23 -17.50 -6.01
N ASP A 90 16.00 -17.92 -5.01
CA ASP A 90 16.33 -17.10 -3.84
C ASP A 90 17.15 -15.88 -4.26
N ASN A 91 18.15 -16.05 -5.13
CA ASN A 91 18.93 -14.93 -5.67
C ASN A 91 18.06 -13.95 -6.46
N PHE A 92 17.17 -14.44 -7.33
CA PHE A 92 16.22 -13.60 -8.04
C PHE A 92 15.31 -12.83 -7.06
N PHE A 93 14.80 -13.49 -6.03
CA PHE A 93 13.94 -12.87 -5.04
C PHE A 93 14.66 -11.75 -4.29
N GLU A 94 15.88 -11.97 -3.80
CA GLU A 94 16.62 -10.97 -3.04
C GLU A 94 16.87 -9.71 -3.86
N ILE A 95 17.31 -9.85 -5.12
CA ILE A 95 17.51 -8.71 -6.02
C ILE A 95 16.18 -8.04 -6.37
N ALA A 96 15.12 -8.81 -6.64
CA ALA A 96 13.80 -8.23 -6.91
C ALA A 96 13.28 -7.45 -5.70
N TYR A 97 13.46 -8.00 -4.50
CA TYR A 97 12.99 -7.40 -3.26
C TYR A 97 13.62 -6.03 -3.03
N GLU A 98 14.93 -5.92 -3.23
CA GLU A 98 15.69 -4.67 -3.14
C GLU A 98 15.31 -3.70 -4.26
N HIS A 99 15.17 -4.20 -5.50
CA HIS A 99 14.79 -3.37 -6.65
C HIS A 99 13.48 -2.60 -6.41
N PHE A 100 12.48 -3.23 -5.81
CA PHE A 100 11.21 -2.55 -5.49
C PHE A 100 11.32 -1.46 -4.40
N ALA A 101 12.47 -1.26 -3.77
CA ALA A 101 12.71 -0.11 -2.89
C ALA A 101 13.49 1.04 -3.57
N GLU A 102 13.99 0.82 -4.78
CA GLU A 102 14.85 1.77 -5.49
C GLU A 102 14.09 3.01 -5.99
N ALA A 103 14.84 4.11 -6.12
CA ALA A 103 14.31 5.33 -6.71
C ALA A 103 13.95 5.11 -8.19
N GLY A 104 12.80 5.65 -8.62
CA GLY A 104 12.32 5.54 -10.01
C GLY A 104 11.46 4.31 -10.30
N VAL A 105 11.36 3.34 -9.39
CA VAL A 105 10.38 2.25 -9.49
C VAL A 105 8.96 2.74 -9.18
N TRP A 106 8.87 3.71 -8.27
CA TRP A 106 7.60 4.33 -7.86
C TRP A 106 7.57 5.80 -8.25
N GLU A 107 6.37 6.30 -8.56
CA GLU A 107 6.12 7.70 -8.86
C GLU A 107 4.84 8.19 -8.18
N LEU A 108 4.86 9.42 -7.64
CA LEU A 108 3.69 10.03 -7.02
C LEU A 108 2.62 10.35 -8.07
N TYR A 109 1.35 10.25 -7.68
CA TYR A 109 0.32 10.91 -8.48
C TYR A 109 0.52 12.43 -8.44
N PRO A 110 0.33 13.16 -9.56
CA PRO A 110 0.64 14.59 -9.64
C PRO A 110 -0.10 15.47 -8.64
N ASP A 111 -1.27 15.04 -8.15
CA ASP A 111 -2.05 15.77 -7.16
C ASP A 111 -1.56 15.60 -5.72
N VAL A 112 -0.77 14.57 -5.43
CA VAL A 112 -0.46 14.14 -4.05
C VAL A 112 0.32 15.19 -3.25
N PRO A 113 1.47 15.73 -3.71
CA PRO A 113 2.25 16.68 -2.91
C PRO A 113 1.43 17.88 -2.45
N GLY A 114 0.74 18.54 -3.39
CA GLY A 114 -0.05 19.74 -3.10
C GLY A 114 -1.27 19.48 -2.21
N ILE A 115 -1.84 18.27 -2.25
CA ILE A 115 -2.96 17.91 -1.37
C ILE A 115 -2.46 17.58 0.05
N LEU A 116 -1.34 16.86 0.18
CA LEU A 116 -0.74 16.61 1.50
C LEU A 116 -0.34 17.92 2.19
N GLU A 117 0.25 18.87 1.46
CA GLU A 117 0.57 20.22 1.98
C GLU A 117 -0.65 20.99 2.49
N GLN A 118 -1.80 20.86 1.80
CA GLN A 118 -3.04 21.51 2.22
C GLN A 118 -3.71 20.85 3.43
N LEU A 119 -3.58 19.53 3.57
CA LEU A 119 -4.24 18.77 4.62
C LEU A 119 -3.45 18.73 5.93
N GLN A 120 -2.11 18.70 5.86
CA GLN A 120 -1.22 18.52 7.02
C GLN A 120 -1.42 19.58 8.13
N PRO A 121 -1.70 20.86 7.85
CA PRO A 121 -1.96 21.85 8.91
C PRO A 121 -3.28 21.65 9.65
N ARG A 122 -4.20 20.84 9.10
CA ARG A 122 -5.58 20.68 9.59
C ARG A 122 -5.86 19.32 10.20
N PHE A 123 -5.12 18.29 9.76
CA PHE A 123 -5.36 16.91 10.14
C PHE A 123 -4.05 16.20 10.43
N GLN A 124 -4.09 15.28 11.38
CA GLN A 124 -3.01 14.33 11.56
C GLN A 124 -3.02 13.34 10.39
N LEU A 125 -1.98 13.35 9.56
CA LEU A 125 -1.91 12.45 8.41
C LEU A 125 -1.13 11.19 8.79
N ALA A 126 -1.66 10.03 8.39
CA ALA A 126 -0.96 8.76 8.52
C ALA A 126 -1.11 7.91 7.27
N VAL A 127 -0.14 7.04 7.05
CA VAL A 127 -0.27 5.94 6.07
C VAL A 127 -0.77 4.70 6.80
N LEU A 128 -1.70 3.96 6.19
CA LEU A 128 -2.14 2.63 6.63
C LEU A 128 -2.18 1.69 5.42
N SER A 129 -1.18 0.81 5.33
CA SER A 129 -1.00 -0.03 4.14
C SER A 129 -0.66 -1.48 4.48
N SER A 130 -1.18 -2.40 3.67
CA SER A 130 -0.79 -3.81 3.70
C SER A 130 0.56 -3.99 2.99
N PHE A 131 1.62 -3.46 3.62
CA PHE A 131 2.98 -3.37 3.07
C PHE A 131 4.03 -3.74 4.13
N ASP A 132 5.24 -3.99 3.67
CA ASP A 132 6.46 -4.24 4.46
C ASP A 132 7.29 -2.96 4.75
N GLY A 133 8.38 -3.13 5.52
CA GLY A 133 9.29 -2.06 5.93
C GLY A 133 9.85 -1.21 4.79
N ARG A 134 9.93 -1.72 3.54
CA ARG A 134 10.41 -0.93 2.39
C ARG A 134 9.57 0.32 2.14
N LEU A 135 8.30 0.32 2.54
CA LEU A 135 7.42 1.48 2.34
C LEU A 135 8.00 2.76 2.97
N ARG A 136 8.72 2.66 4.10
CA ARG A 136 9.34 3.82 4.75
C ARG A 136 10.39 4.48 3.84
N PHE A 137 11.25 3.67 3.23
CA PHE A 137 12.25 4.14 2.28
C PHE A 137 11.59 4.69 1.01
N ILE A 138 10.55 4.02 0.49
CA ILE A 138 9.82 4.49 -0.69
C ILE A 138 9.23 5.89 -0.42
N LEU A 139 8.54 6.09 0.70
CA LEU A 139 7.97 7.39 1.08
C LEU A 139 9.04 8.48 1.28
N GLN A 140 10.23 8.10 1.77
CA GLN A 140 11.36 9.01 1.92
C GLN A 140 11.94 9.42 0.55
N HIS A 141 12.18 8.47 -0.35
CA HIS A 141 12.68 8.73 -1.71
C HIS A 141 11.70 9.57 -2.54
N LEU A 142 10.40 9.29 -2.41
CA LEU A 142 9.34 10.10 -3.01
C LEU A 142 9.19 11.47 -2.35
N GLY A 143 9.88 11.73 -1.24
CA GLY A 143 9.86 13.02 -0.56
C GLY A 143 8.50 13.36 0.05
N ILE A 144 7.71 12.37 0.49
CA ILE A 144 6.42 12.61 1.16
C ILE A 144 6.36 12.08 2.60
N SER A 145 7.38 11.36 3.06
CA SER A 145 7.44 10.85 4.44
C SER A 145 7.22 11.94 5.50
N ARG A 146 7.72 13.16 5.27
CA ARG A 146 7.58 14.31 6.19
C ARG A 146 6.14 14.74 6.51
N PHE A 147 5.17 14.36 5.68
CA PHE A 147 3.77 14.74 5.89
C PHE A 147 3.07 13.84 6.91
N PHE A 148 3.60 12.65 7.16
CA PHE A 148 2.93 11.62 7.96
C PHE A 148 3.54 11.55 9.36
N THR A 149 2.71 11.76 10.38
CA THR A 149 3.13 11.56 11.79
C THR A 149 3.24 10.07 12.13
N HIS A 150 2.49 9.23 11.41
CA HIS A 150 2.52 7.78 11.57
C HIS A 150 2.49 7.09 10.21
N ILE A 151 3.16 5.94 10.13
CA ILE A 151 3.10 5.03 9.00
C ILE A 151 2.84 3.66 9.60
N PHE A 152 1.63 3.15 9.38
CA PHE A 152 1.14 1.88 9.87
C PHE A 152 1.29 0.83 8.77
N LEU A 153 2.22 -0.10 8.99
CA LEU A 153 2.52 -1.19 8.09
C LEU A 153 1.93 -2.48 8.64
N SER A 154 1.31 -3.30 7.80
CA SER A 154 0.73 -4.57 8.25
C SER A 154 1.76 -5.56 8.80
N SER A 155 2.98 -5.52 8.25
CA SER A 155 4.15 -6.26 8.73
C SER A 155 4.52 -5.95 10.19
N GLU A 156 4.46 -4.67 10.56
CA GLU A 156 4.78 -4.19 11.90
C GLU A 156 3.59 -4.34 12.87
N ILE A 157 2.37 -4.13 12.37
CA ILE A 157 1.14 -4.20 13.16
C ILE A 157 0.70 -5.64 13.42
N GLY A 158 1.00 -6.58 12.52
CA GLY A 158 0.56 -7.97 12.58
C GLY A 158 -0.85 -8.22 12.05
N ALA A 159 -1.41 -7.29 11.27
CA ALA A 159 -2.74 -7.42 10.67
C ALA A 159 -2.78 -6.74 9.29
N ASP A 160 -3.44 -7.37 8.31
CA ASP A 160 -3.56 -6.88 6.94
C ASP A 160 -4.99 -6.52 6.59
N LYS A 161 -5.20 -5.51 5.75
CA LYS A 161 -6.50 -5.33 5.10
C LYS A 161 -6.82 -6.58 4.26
N PRO A 162 -8.07 -7.12 4.30
CA PRO A 162 -9.29 -6.53 4.85
C PRO A 162 -9.61 -6.85 6.33
N ASP A 163 -8.69 -7.42 7.10
CA ASP A 163 -8.90 -7.61 8.54
C ASP A 163 -9.16 -6.27 9.22
N LEU A 164 -10.22 -6.18 10.02
CA LEU A 164 -10.57 -4.93 10.72
C LEU A 164 -9.54 -4.57 11.78
N GLU A 165 -8.74 -5.53 12.23
CA GLU A 165 -7.78 -5.35 13.29
C GLU A 165 -6.64 -4.41 12.91
N ILE A 166 -6.29 -4.28 11.62
CA ILE A 166 -5.30 -3.27 11.18
C ILE A 166 -5.78 -1.84 11.50
N TYR A 167 -7.06 -1.56 11.23
CA TYR A 167 -7.69 -0.26 11.52
C TYR A 167 -7.82 -0.04 13.02
N ARG A 168 -8.29 -1.06 13.76
CA ARG A 168 -8.46 -0.98 15.21
C ARG A 168 -7.13 -0.74 15.93
N ARG A 169 -6.06 -1.39 15.50
CA ARG A 169 -4.70 -1.18 16.04
C ARG A 169 -4.19 0.21 15.74
N ALA A 170 -4.31 0.67 14.49
CA ALA A 170 -3.92 2.02 14.11
C ALA A 170 -4.67 3.08 14.94
N LEU A 171 -5.99 2.93 15.13
CA LEU A 171 -6.80 3.81 15.98
C LEU A 171 -6.34 3.83 17.44
N ARG A 172 -6.02 2.66 18.02
CA ARG A 172 -5.49 2.57 19.39
C ARG A 172 -4.13 3.25 19.52
N LEU A 173 -3.25 3.12 18.51
CA LEU A 173 -1.91 3.73 18.54
C LEU A 173 -1.93 5.25 18.48
N ILE A 174 -2.96 5.85 17.87
CA ILE A 174 -3.13 7.32 17.80
C ILE A 174 -4.16 7.87 18.79
N ASP A 175 -4.74 7.00 19.63
CA ASP A 175 -5.77 7.34 20.61
C ASP A 175 -6.97 8.12 20.03
N LEU A 176 -7.48 7.67 18.87
CA LEU A 176 -8.68 8.24 18.23
C LEU A 176 -9.81 7.23 18.09
N LYS A 177 -11.05 7.74 18.10
CA LYS A 177 -12.24 6.94 17.80
C LYS A 177 -12.40 6.74 16.29
N PRO A 178 -13.03 5.65 15.84
CA PRO A 178 -13.28 5.40 14.41
C PRO A 178 -13.94 6.59 13.68
N ASN A 179 -14.92 7.24 14.31
CA ASN A 179 -15.65 8.38 13.74
C ASN A 179 -14.86 9.71 13.73
N GLU A 180 -13.63 9.72 14.24
CA GLU A 180 -12.70 10.85 14.18
C GLU A 180 -11.66 10.67 13.05
N VAL A 181 -11.71 9.55 12.34
CA VAL A 181 -10.75 9.21 11.28
C VAL A 181 -11.45 8.99 9.95
N LEU A 182 -10.90 9.62 8.92
CA LEU A 182 -11.24 9.36 7.52
C LEU A 182 -10.17 8.44 6.92
N HIS A 183 -10.58 7.32 6.34
CA HIS A 183 -9.71 6.53 5.48
C HIS A 183 -9.84 6.96 4.02
N VAL A 184 -8.74 6.90 3.28
CA VAL A 184 -8.63 7.22 1.85
C VAL A 184 -7.88 6.08 1.20
N GLY A 185 -8.53 5.37 0.28
CA GLY A 185 -7.91 4.24 -0.43
C GLY A 185 -8.67 3.88 -1.69
N ASP A 186 -8.06 3.04 -2.54
CA ASP A 186 -8.59 2.69 -3.86
C ASP A 186 -9.15 1.28 -4.01
N ASP A 187 -8.91 0.38 -3.04
CA ASP A 187 -9.42 -1.00 -3.10
C ASP A 187 -10.83 -1.11 -2.46
N PRO A 188 -11.86 -1.55 -3.21
CA PRO A 188 -13.23 -1.67 -2.69
C PRO A 188 -13.38 -2.61 -1.48
N GLU A 189 -12.62 -3.70 -1.41
CA GLU A 189 -12.71 -4.65 -0.31
C GLU A 189 -11.80 -4.24 0.86
N ARG A 190 -10.54 -3.94 0.55
CA ARG A 190 -9.49 -3.69 1.55
C ARG A 190 -9.58 -2.31 2.17
N ASP A 191 -9.99 -1.31 1.41
CA ASP A 191 -10.09 0.07 1.89
C ASP A 191 -11.54 0.45 2.16
N TRP A 192 -12.45 0.24 1.21
CA TRP A 192 -13.78 0.82 1.37
C TRP A 192 -14.65 0.03 2.34
N LYS A 193 -14.87 -1.26 2.07
CA LYS A 193 -15.69 -2.11 2.93
C LYS A 193 -15.04 -2.32 4.29
N ALA A 194 -13.76 -2.63 4.35
CA ALA A 194 -13.08 -2.90 5.61
C ALA A 194 -13.01 -1.66 6.52
N ALA A 195 -12.66 -0.46 6.01
CA ALA A 195 -12.63 0.74 6.84
C ALA A 195 -14.05 1.12 7.34
N THR A 196 -15.06 0.99 6.48
CA THR A 196 -16.47 1.21 6.87
C THR A 196 -16.89 0.24 7.97
N ALA A 197 -16.56 -1.06 7.83
CA ALA A 197 -16.86 -2.08 8.83
C ALA A 197 -16.09 -1.89 10.15
N ALA A 198 -14.92 -1.23 10.10
CA ALA A 198 -14.18 -0.80 11.28
C ALA A 198 -14.73 0.49 11.91
N GLY A 199 -15.74 1.13 11.30
CA GLY A 199 -16.42 2.32 11.79
C GLY A 199 -15.79 3.65 11.37
N LEU A 200 -14.83 3.63 10.44
CA LEU A 200 -14.21 4.85 9.91
C LEU A 200 -15.12 5.49 8.85
N SER A 201 -14.98 6.81 8.67
CA SER A 201 -15.44 7.45 7.44
C SER A 201 -14.54 7.03 6.28
N ILE A 202 -15.07 6.96 5.06
CA ILE A 202 -14.30 6.56 3.87
C ILE A 202 -14.45 7.57 2.73
N PHE A 203 -13.32 8.01 2.19
CA PHE A 203 -13.26 8.61 0.86
C PHE A 203 -12.86 7.53 -0.15
N GLN A 204 -13.81 7.14 -0.99
CA GLN A 204 -13.61 6.11 -2.02
C GLN A 204 -12.86 6.72 -3.20
N LEU A 205 -11.54 6.51 -3.26
CA LEU A 205 -10.72 6.96 -4.37
C LEU A 205 -10.85 5.96 -5.52
N ASN A 206 -11.31 6.41 -6.68
CA ASN A 206 -11.46 5.59 -7.87
C ASN A 206 -10.88 6.37 -9.05
N ARG A 207 -9.57 6.26 -9.25
CA ARG A 207 -8.90 6.89 -10.38
C ARG A 207 -9.27 6.16 -11.69
N PRO A 208 -9.50 6.85 -12.81
CA PRO A 208 -9.43 8.31 -13.00
C PRO A 208 -10.77 9.03 -12.75
N LYS A 209 -11.80 8.37 -12.21
CA LYS A 209 -13.14 8.97 -12.00
C LYS A 209 -13.11 10.12 -10.98
N ASN A 210 -12.25 10.03 -9.97
CA ASN A 210 -11.97 11.11 -9.02
C ASN A 210 -10.48 11.12 -8.62
N SER A 211 -10.11 12.10 -7.79
CA SER A 211 -8.73 12.31 -7.32
C SER A 211 -8.69 12.83 -5.88
N LEU A 212 -7.50 13.02 -5.30
CA LEU A 212 -7.37 13.63 -3.98
C LEU A 212 -7.75 15.12 -3.97
N ARG A 213 -7.88 15.75 -5.15
CA ARG A 213 -8.46 17.10 -5.25
C ARG A 213 -9.91 17.14 -4.79
N ASP A 214 -10.65 16.05 -4.94
CA ASP A 214 -12.05 15.95 -4.53
C ASP A 214 -12.17 15.66 -3.02
N LEU A 215 -11.15 15.04 -2.42
CA LEU A 215 -11.04 14.86 -0.97
C LEU A 215 -11.01 16.22 -0.24
N VAL A 216 -10.25 17.20 -0.74
CA VAL A 216 -10.17 18.54 -0.11
C VAL A 216 -11.55 19.22 -0.06
N LYS A 217 -12.35 19.07 -1.13
CA LYS A 217 -13.73 19.57 -1.15
C LYS A 217 -14.62 18.84 -0.15
N TRP A 218 -14.39 17.54 0.05
CA TRP A 218 -15.13 16.71 0.98
C TRP A 218 -14.89 17.16 2.43
N VAL A 219 -13.62 17.21 2.87
CA VAL A 219 -13.27 17.65 4.23
C VAL A 219 -13.54 19.14 4.48
N GLY A 220 -13.57 19.95 3.42
CA GLY A 220 -13.91 21.36 3.49
C GLY A 220 -15.37 21.64 3.82
N ARG A 221 -16.30 20.71 3.53
CA ARG A 221 -17.73 20.86 3.84
C ARG A 221 -18.05 20.56 5.30
N ASP A 222 -17.41 19.56 5.89
CA ASP A 222 -17.61 19.18 7.30
C ASP A 222 -17.05 20.19 8.31
N SER A 223 -16.33 21.22 7.85
CA SER A 223 -15.83 22.31 8.70
C SER A 223 -16.77 23.51 8.80
N ASN A 224 -17.93 23.48 8.12
CA ASN A 224 -18.93 24.54 8.19
C ASN A 224 -20.34 23.93 8.29
N PRO A 225 -20.95 23.83 9.49
CA PRO A 225 -22.34 23.44 9.60
C PRO A 225 -23.18 24.66 9.23
N GLU A 226 -23.38 24.92 7.94
CA GLU A 226 -24.51 25.76 7.56
C GLU A 226 -25.79 24.97 7.81
N PRO A 227 -26.76 25.53 8.56
CA PRO A 227 -28.06 24.92 8.70
C PRO A 227 -28.75 25.00 7.34
N THR A 228 -29.03 23.83 6.74
CA THR A 228 -29.88 23.76 5.55
C THR A 228 -31.27 24.32 5.91
N PRO A 229 -31.90 25.12 5.02
CA PRO A 229 -33.15 25.85 5.31
C PRO A 229 -34.34 24.96 5.68
#